data_AF-A0A4P8S3C4-F1
#
_entry.id   AF-A0A4P8S3C4-F1
#
_cell.length_a   1.000
_cell.length_b   1.000
_cell.length_c   1.000
_cell.angle_alpha   90.00
_cell.angle_beta   90.00
_cell.angle_gamma   90.00
#
_symmetry.space_group_name_H-M   'P 1'
#
loop_
_entity.id
_entity.type
_entity.pdbx_description
1 polymer ?
#
loop_
_entity_poly.entity_id
_entity_poly.type
_entity_poly.pdbx_seq_one_letter_code
_entity_poly.pdbx_strand_id
1 'polypeptide(L)'
;MASITTTIRDLNELSSTAQLACKLLFQECYKAGITDIFITETYRSQARQDYLYAQGRTRPGQIVTWTKSSNHTSRLAWDIAVAPPKSLYDVTTLTIVGNIAKKLDITWGGTWSNNIDLPHFEVKSNWVMPEGYKLEGDVIVPTSSQVRVQLIKKEELTVSQYEELKSEIEALKKELANKANSNSSATVGSSHKESYEWAKGLGLTDGSNPAGALTRQQLFTVLKRYHETFVQNNAAVSASHKEAWDKIISLGITDGSNPRALATREQIGTMLNRVINIK
;
A
#
# COMPACT_ATOMS: atom_id res chain seq x y z
N MET A 1 26.67 -5.78 -3.49
CA MET A 1 27.28 -6.32 -2.25
C MET A 1 26.23 -6.31 -1.16
N ALA A 2 26.14 -7.37 -0.35
CA ALA A 2 25.22 -7.42 0.79
C ALA A 2 25.58 -6.32 1.81
N SER A 3 24.57 -5.63 2.36
CA SER A 3 24.76 -4.61 3.39
C SER A 3 25.44 -5.19 4.63
N ILE A 4 26.42 -4.48 5.19
CA ILE A 4 27.10 -4.90 6.43
C ILE A 4 26.24 -4.63 7.68
N THR A 5 25.26 -3.72 7.60
CA THR A 5 24.42 -3.32 8.74
C THR A 5 23.02 -3.91 8.72
N THR A 6 22.52 -4.31 7.55
CA THR A 6 21.14 -4.81 7.39
C THR A 6 21.07 -6.33 7.51
N THR A 7 20.15 -6.85 8.30
CA THR A 7 19.82 -8.28 8.34
C THR A 7 19.11 -8.71 7.06
N ILE A 8 19.51 -9.84 6.49
CA ILE A 8 18.78 -10.47 5.39
C ILE A 8 17.83 -11.50 6.01
N ARG A 9 16.55 -11.43 5.69
CA ARG A 9 15.51 -12.33 6.23
C ARG A 9 14.85 -13.19 5.16
N ASP A 10 15.19 -12.95 3.90
CA ASP A 10 14.62 -13.68 2.78
C ASP A 10 15.02 -15.15 2.87
N LEU A 11 14.02 -16.03 2.82
CA LEU A 11 14.22 -17.46 2.84
C LEU A 11 14.98 -17.94 1.59
N ASN A 12 14.84 -17.24 0.46
CA ASN A 12 15.56 -17.57 -0.78
C ASN A 12 17.07 -17.40 -0.66
N GLU A 13 17.54 -16.73 0.40
CA GLU A 13 18.95 -16.56 0.69
C GLU A 13 19.53 -17.75 1.49
N LEU A 14 18.72 -18.77 1.79
CA LEU A 14 19.21 -20.08 2.23
C LEU A 14 19.52 -20.99 1.03
N SER A 15 20.36 -22.01 1.22
CA SER A 15 20.51 -23.08 0.23
C SER A 15 19.19 -23.87 0.09
N SER A 16 18.99 -24.56 -1.03
CA SER A 16 17.77 -25.37 -1.26
C SER A 16 17.50 -26.37 -0.12
N THR A 17 18.54 -27.02 0.39
CA THR A 17 18.47 -27.94 1.54
C THR A 17 17.99 -27.22 2.80
N ALA A 18 18.57 -26.06 3.14
CA ALA A 18 18.18 -25.30 4.32
C ALA A 18 16.79 -24.65 4.19
N GLN A 19 16.40 -24.23 2.97
CA GLN A 19 15.04 -23.77 2.70
C GLN A 19 14.02 -24.88 2.97
N LEU A 20 14.29 -26.10 2.52
CA LEU A 20 13.41 -27.25 2.74
C LEU A 20 13.30 -27.59 4.22
N ALA A 21 14.42 -27.67 4.93
CA ALA A 21 14.46 -27.92 6.38
C ALA A 21 13.73 -26.84 7.18
N CYS A 22 13.94 -25.56 6.84
CA CYS A 22 13.27 -24.44 7.49
C CYS A 22 11.76 -24.47 7.26
N LYS A 23 11.28 -24.75 6.04
CA LYS A 23 9.84 -24.89 5.76
C LYS A 23 9.23 -26.04 6.56
N LEU A 24 9.92 -27.18 6.63
CA LEU A 24 9.47 -28.33 7.41
C LEU A 24 9.38 -27.99 8.91
N LEU A 25 10.39 -27.33 9.46
CA LEU A 25 10.37 -26.88 10.86
C LEU A 25 9.16 -25.99 11.14
N PHE A 26 8.92 -24.98 10.31
CA PHE A 26 7.80 -24.06 10.50
C PHE A 26 6.44 -24.78 10.36
N GLN A 27 6.31 -25.75 9.47
CA GLN A 27 5.12 -26.59 9.39
C GLN A 27 4.88 -27.39 10.67
N GLU A 28 5.91 -28.06 11.20
CA GLU A 28 5.76 -28.88 12.41
C GLU A 28 5.54 -28.01 13.65
N CYS A 29 6.09 -26.79 13.69
CA CYS A 29 5.73 -25.77 14.67
C CYS A 29 4.25 -25.38 14.57
N TYR A 30 3.74 -25.12 13.35
CA TYR A 30 2.33 -24.81 13.12
C TYR A 30 1.42 -25.94 13.62
N LYS A 31 1.76 -27.20 13.31
CA LYS A 31 1.04 -28.39 13.79
C LYS A 31 1.07 -28.54 15.30
N ALA A 32 2.12 -28.06 15.96
CA ALA A 32 2.23 -27.99 17.42
C ALA A 32 1.54 -26.76 18.05
N GLY A 33 0.85 -25.93 17.25
CA GLY A 33 0.16 -24.71 17.72
C GLY A 33 1.07 -23.48 17.88
N ILE A 34 2.31 -23.55 17.39
CA ILE A 34 3.27 -22.45 17.45
C ILE A 34 3.23 -21.69 16.11
N THR A 35 2.56 -20.56 16.11
CA THR A 35 2.35 -19.73 14.90
C THR A 35 2.96 -18.34 15.01
N ASP A 36 3.45 -17.97 16.18
CA ASP A 36 3.99 -16.66 16.53
C ASP A 36 5.52 -16.60 16.45
N ILE A 37 6.12 -17.27 15.46
CA ILE A 37 7.57 -17.23 15.19
C ILE A 37 7.88 -16.67 13.80
N PHE A 38 9.03 -16.02 13.66
CA PHE A 38 9.46 -15.42 12.40
C PHE A 38 10.99 -15.40 12.26
N ILE A 39 11.47 -15.36 11.01
CA ILE A 39 12.89 -15.30 10.66
C ILE A 39 13.46 -13.91 10.95
N THR A 40 14.62 -13.87 11.60
CA THR A 40 15.35 -12.64 11.92
C THR A 40 16.64 -12.47 11.11
N GLU A 41 17.28 -13.57 10.72
CA GLU A 41 18.42 -13.54 9.80
C GLU A 41 18.60 -14.89 9.07
N THR A 42 18.87 -14.85 7.77
CA THR A 42 19.22 -16.01 6.93
C THR A 42 20.68 -15.91 6.51
N TYR A 43 20.98 -15.33 5.34
CA TYR A 43 22.34 -15.13 4.89
C TYR A 43 23.03 -13.97 5.61
N ARG A 44 24.26 -14.19 6.07
CA ARG A 44 25.14 -13.16 6.63
C ARG A 44 26.48 -13.22 5.92
N SER A 45 26.88 -12.15 5.26
CA SER A 45 28.18 -12.09 4.59
C SER A 45 29.34 -12.11 5.60
N GLN A 46 30.53 -12.54 5.17
CA GLN A 46 31.72 -12.52 6.03
C GLN A 46 32.03 -11.09 6.51
N ALA A 47 31.91 -10.09 5.64
CA ALA A 47 32.12 -8.69 6.01
C ALA A 47 31.14 -8.22 7.10
N ARG A 48 29.88 -8.67 7.07
CA ARG A 48 28.90 -8.40 8.14
C ARG A 48 29.28 -9.15 9.42
N GLN A 49 29.72 -10.40 9.33
CA GLN A 49 30.17 -11.17 10.49
C GLN A 49 31.37 -10.50 11.18
N ASP A 50 32.37 -10.05 10.41
CA ASP A 50 33.53 -9.32 10.92
C ASP A 50 33.10 -7.99 11.57
N TYR A 51 32.15 -7.29 10.94
CA TYR A 51 31.56 -6.08 11.49
C TYR A 51 30.87 -6.37 12.84
N LEU A 52 30.08 -7.44 12.98
CA LEU A 52 29.44 -7.80 14.25
C LEU A 52 30.46 -8.25 15.30
N TYR A 53 31.48 -9.01 14.90
CA TYR A 53 32.54 -9.48 15.80
C TYR A 53 33.36 -8.31 16.37
N ALA A 54 33.61 -7.27 15.59
CA ALA A 54 34.30 -6.06 16.05
C ALA A 54 33.56 -5.32 17.18
N GLN A 55 32.23 -5.50 17.32
CA GLN A 55 31.43 -4.81 18.32
C GLN A 55 31.76 -5.27 19.75
N GLY A 56 31.99 -4.31 20.64
CA GLY A 56 32.46 -4.56 22.01
C GLY A 56 33.92 -5.02 22.09
N ARG A 57 34.65 -5.00 20.97
CA ARG A 57 36.08 -5.36 20.89
C ARG A 57 36.91 -4.21 20.32
N THR A 58 36.75 -3.92 19.03
CA THR A 58 37.45 -2.84 18.31
C THR A 58 36.51 -1.71 17.88
N ARG A 59 35.19 -1.89 18.01
CA ARG A 59 34.16 -0.87 17.88
C ARG A 59 33.30 -0.84 19.16
N PRO A 60 32.81 0.33 19.62
CA PRO A 60 31.90 0.40 20.76
C PRO A 60 30.61 -0.43 20.59
N GLY A 61 30.02 -0.85 21.71
CA GLY A 61 28.74 -1.58 21.77
C GLY A 61 28.84 -2.89 22.56
N GLN A 62 27.70 -3.56 22.76
CA GLN A 62 27.66 -4.89 23.40
C GLN A 62 28.21 -5.96 22.46
N ILE A 63 28.86 -6.99 23.01
CA ILE A 63 29.27 -8.16 22.24
C ILE A 63 28.03 -8.92 21.79
N VAL A 64 27.82 -9.04 20.47
CA VAL A 64 26.64 -9.70 19.88
C VAL A 64 26.97 -11.02 19.17
N THR A 65 28.25 -11.37 19.07
CA THR A 65 28.69 -12.65 18.54
C THR A 65 30.04 -13.05 19.13
N TRP A 66 30.23 -14.35 19.30
CA TRP A 66 31.46 -14.96 19.81
C TRP A 66 32.38 -15.48 18.69
N THR A 67 31.85 -15.70 17.48
CA THR A 67 32.59 -16.30 16.36
C THR A 67 32.96 -15.28 15.29
N LYS A 68 34.13 -15.46 14.64
CA LYS A 68 34.47 -14.77 13.38
C LYS A 68 33.95 -15.52 12.15
N SER A 69 33.74 -16.84 12.25
CA SER A 69 33.28 -17.69 11.16
C SER A 69 31.89 -18.23 11.51
N SER A 70 30.87 -17.71 10.85
CA SER A 70 29.47 -18.06 11.13
C SER A 70 28.88 -18.93 10.03
N ASN A 71 28.07 -19.92 10.40
CA ASN A 71 27.35 -20.76 9.43
C ASN A 71 26.29 -20.01 8.63
N HIS A 72 25.91 -18.79 9.01
CA HIS A 72 25.09 -17.94 8.14
C HIS A 72 25.80 -17.57 6.83
N THR A 73 27.15 -17.62 6.79
CA THR A 73 27.93 -17.37 5.57
C THR A 73 27.76 -18.48 4.52
N SER A 74 27.44 -19.71 4.96
CA SER A 74 27.25 -20.87 4.09
C SER A 74 25.81 -21.01 3.58
N ARG A 75 24.89 -20.14 4.03
CA ARG A 75 23.45 -20.20 3.71
C ARG A 75 22.75 -21.46 4.23
N LEU A 76 23.34 -22.10 5.24
CA LEU A 76 22.82 -23.32 5.87
C LEU A 76 22.23 -23.08 7.27
N ALA A 77 22.22 -21.84 7.73
CA ALA A 77 21.74 -21.44 9.05
C ALA A 77 20.72 -20.29 8.97
N TRP A 78 19.82 -20.24 9.95
CA TRP A 78 18.84 -19.18 10.12
C TRP A 78 18.55 -18.93 11.59
N ASP A 79 18.19 -17.68 11.91
CA ASP A 79 17.79 -17.25 13.25
C ASP A 79 16.29 -16.94 13.27
N ILE A 80 15.61 -17.30 14.36
CA ILE A 80 14.18 -16.96 14.57
C ILE A 80 13.97 -16.10 15.83
N ALA A 81 12.83 -15.43 15.87
CA ALA A 81 12.30 -14.76 17.05
C ALA A 81 10.81 -15.03 17.22
N VAL A 82 10.29 -14.63 18.37
CA VAL A 82 8.89 -14.79 18.77
C VAL A 82 8.17 -13.44 18.65
N ALA A 83 6.98 -13.44 18.06
CA ALA A 83 6.16 -12.25 17.88
C ALA A 83 5.39 -11.90 19.18
N PRO A 84 4.99 -10.63 19.35
CA PRO A 84 4.11 -10.23 20.45
C PRO A 84 2.83 -11.07 20.50
N PRO A 85 2.27 -11.31 21.71
CA PRO A 85 2.55 -10.61 22.97
C PRO A 85 3.73 -11.14 23.80
N LYS A 86 4.37 -12.23 23.37
CA LYS A 86 5.53 -12.79 24.08
C LYS A 86 6.78 -11.94 23.85
N SER A 87 7.78 -12.12 24.71
CA SER A 87 9.12 -11.53 24.54
C SER A 87 9.77 -12.02 23.23
N LEU A 88 10.54 -11.15 22.58
CA LEU A 88 11.18 -11.41 21.28
C LEU A 88 11.98 -12.72 21.23
N TYR A 89 12.59 -13.10 22.35
CA TYR A 89 13.34 -14.35 22.51
C TYR A 89 12.80 -15.16 23.70
N ASP A 90 11.48 -15.33 23.76
CA ASP A 90 10.81 -16.16 24.76
C ASP A 90 11.40 -17.57 24.82
N VAL A 91 12.08 -17.88 25.93
CA VAL A 91 12.86 -19.11 26.11
C VAL A 91 11.98 -20.35 26.01
N THR A 92 10.76 -20.30 26.55
CA THR A 92 9.81 -21.41 26.52
C THR A 92 9.45 -21.77 25.08
N THR A 93 9.04 -20.78 24.29
CA THR A 93 8.67 -20.99 22.88
C THR A 93 9.88 -21.48 22.07
N LEU A 94 11.04 -20.82 22.19
CA LEU A 94 12.27 -21.24 21.48
C LEU A 94 12.72 -22.65 21.87
N THR A 95 12.52 -23.06 23.13
CA THR A 95 12.83 -24.43 23.58
C THR A 95 11.91 -25.46 22.94
N ILE A 96 10.62 -25.17 22.79
CA ILE A 96 9.69 -26.09 22.11
C ILE A 96 10.06 -26.20 20.63
N VAL A 97 10.33 -25.07 19.95
CA VAL A 97 10.77 -25.07 18.55
C VAL A 97 12.09 -25.83 18.38
N GLY A 98 13.06 -25.61 19.27
CA GLY A 98 14.32 -26.34 19.32
C GLY A 98 14.15 -27.86 19.44
N ASN A 99 13.23 -28.30 20.30
CA ASN A 99 12.93 -29.72 20.45
C ASN A 99 12.22 -30.32 19.22
N ILE A 100 11.43 -29.54 18.49
CA ILE A 100 10.87 -29.96 17.20
C ILE A 100 11.99 -30.07 16.16
N ALA A 101 12.86 -29.06 16.05
CA ALA A 101 14.00 -29.05 15.12
C ALA A 101 14.89 -30.30 15.29
N LYS A 102 15.17 -30.70 16.54
CA LYS A 102 15.94 -31.92 16.82
C LYS A 102 15.31 -33.20 16.25
N LYS A 103 13.98 -33.32 16.25
CA LYS A 103 13.28 -34.48 15.66
C LYS A 103 13.38 -34.51 14.13
N LEU A 104 13.74 -33.37 13.53
CA LEU A 104 13.89 -33.17 12.09
C LEU A 104 15.37 -33.25 11.66
N ASP A 105 16.27 -33.70 12.53
CA ASP A 105 17.73 -33.68 12.32
C ASP A 105 18.30 -32.28 12.00
N ILE A 106 17.62 -31.23 12.48
CA ILE A 106 18.10 -29.84 12.42
C ILE A 106 18.86 -29.54 13.71
N THR A 107 20.08 -29.00 13.57
CA THR A 107 20.88 -28.57 14.72
C THR A 107 20.30 -27.28 15.28
N TRP A 108 20.02 -27.26 16.58
CA TRP A 108 19.53 -26.09 17.30
C TRP A 108 20.60 -25.58 18.26
N GLY A 109 20.92 -24.28 18.19
CA GLY A 109 21.98 -23.65 19.00
C GLY A 109 21.71 -23.67 20.51
N GLY A 110 20.45 -23.90 20.91
CA GLY A 110 20.09 -24.16 22.30
C GLY A 110 20.64 -25.46 22.90
N THR A 111 21.14 -26.37 22.06
CA THR A 111 21.77 -27.62 22.51
C THR A 111 23.29 -27.55 22.66
N TRP A 112 23.92 -26.43 22.31
CA TRP A 112 25.36 -26.28 22.43
C TRP A 112 25.80 -26.22 23.89
N SER A 113 26.92 -26.87 24.22
CA SER A 113 27.46 -26.89 25.59
C SER A 113 28.13 -25.57 25.98
N ASN A 114 28.65 -24.83 24.99
CA ASN A 114 29.24 -23.51 25.13
C ASN A 114 28.56 -22.56 24.14
N ASN A 115 28.46 -21.28 24.50
CA ASN A 115 27.90 -20.23 23.65
C ASN A 115 26.46 -20.53 23.15
N ILE A 116 25.58 -20.97 24.06
CA ILE A 116 24.17 -21.29 23.79
C ILE A 116 23.50 -20.16 23.01
N ASP A 117 22.88 -20.51 21.88
CA ASP A 117 22.21 -19.58 20.97
C ASP A 117 20.79 -20.08 20.64
N LEU A 118 19.81 -19.68 21.45
CA LEU A 118 18.43 -20.17 21.33
C LEU A 118 17.73 -19.79 20.02
N PRO A 119 17.97 -18.60 19.42
CA PRO A 119 17.47 -18.26 18.10
C PRO A 119 18.00 -19.09 16.93
N HIS A 120 19.19 -19.69 17.06
CA HIS A 120 19.96 -20.23 15.93
C HIS A 120 19.59 -21.67 15.55
N PHE A 121 19.42 -21.90 14.25
CA PHE A 121 19.17 -23.20 13.64
C PHE A 121 20.08 -23.41 12.44
N GLU A 122 20.55 -24.64 12.24
CA GLU A 122 21.37 -24.99 11.09
C GLU A 122 21.22 -26.43 10.63
N VAL A 123 21.54 -26.68 9.37
CA VAL A 123 21.61 -28.01 8.79
C VAL A 123 22.96 -28.25 8.14
N LYS A 124 23.34 -29.52 8.02
CA LYS A 124 24.49 -29.90 7.17
C LYS A 124 24.09 -29.81 5.70
N SER A 125 25.06 -29.62 4.81
CA SER A 125 24.83 -29.57 3.36
C SER A 125 24.16 -30.84 2.81
N ASN A 126 24.40 -31.98 3.46
CA ASN A 126 23.82 -33.28 3.12
C ASN A 126 22.58 -33.64 3.95
N TRP A 127 21.96 -32.67 4.64
CA TRP A 127 20.70 -32.93 5.35
C TRP A 127 19.64 -33.44 4.38
N VAL A 128 18.89 -34.43 4.83
CA VAL A 128 17.73 -34.98 4.13
C VAL A 128 16.56 -34.97 5.09
N MET A 129 15.35 -34.81 4.54
CA MET A 129 14.13 -34.89 5.34
C MET A 129 14.05 -36.26 6.02
N PRO A 130 13.88 -36.32 7.36
CA PRO A 130 13.79 -37.60 8.05
C PRO A 130 12.58 -38.41 7.61
N GLU A 131 12.69 -39.74 7.74
CA GLU A 131 11.63 -40.66 7.37
C GLU A 131 10.33 -40.36 8.14
N GLY A 132 9.20 -40.47 7.44
CA GLY A 132 7.87 -40.19 8.00
C GLY A 132 7.44 -38.71 7.96
N TYR A 133 8.33 -37.80 7.59
CA TYR A 133 7.98 -36.39 7.37
C TYR A 133 7.75 -36.08 5.89
N LYS A 134 6.88 -35.10 5.64
CA LYS A 134 6.64 -34.49 4.33
C LYS A 134 6.13 -33.06 4.51
N LEU A 135 6.29 -32.23 3.48
CA LEU A 135 5.52 -30.98 3.40
C LEU A 135 4.07 -31.30 3.01
N GLU A 136 3.13 -30.82 3.81
CA GLU A 136 1.67 -31.03 3.64
C GLU A 136 1.01 -29.94 2.78
N GLY A 137 1.77 -28.92 2.37
CA GLY A 137 1.26 -27.79 1.59
C GLY A 137 2.29 -26.68 1.45
N ASP A 138 1.81 -25.50 1.06
CA ASP A 138 2.64 -24.31 0.99
C ASP A 138 2.74 -23.68 2.40
N VAL A 139 3.97 -23.59 2.91
CA VAL A 139 4.26 -23.03 4.24
C VAL A 139 4.59 -21.55 4.09
N ILE A 140 3.81 -20.69 4.75
CA ILE A 140 4.16 -19.27 4.88
C ILE A 140 5.09 -19.13 6.07
N VAL A 141 6.38 -18.92 5.78
CA VAL A 141 7.44 -18.65 6.77
C VAL A 141 7.54 -17.14 6.98
N PRO A 142 7.12 -16.59 8.13
CA PRO A 142 7.14 -15.15 8.37
C PRO A 142 8.56 -14.57 8.44
N THR A 143 8.77 -13.37 7.90
CA THR A 143 10.02 -12.60 8.00
C THR A 143 9.88 -11.35 8.90
N SER A 144 8.71 -11.20 9.53
CA SER A 144 8.42 -10.14 10.50
C SER A 144 7.39 -10.61 11.52
N SER A 145 7.30 -9.89 12.65
CA SER A 145 6.35 -10.15 13.73
C SER A 145 4.88 -9.86 13.38
N GLN A 146 4.62 -9.27 12.22
CA GLN A 146 3.26 -8.91 11.77
C GLN A 146 2.52 -10.10 11.14
N VAL A 147 3.27 -11.11 10.69
CA VAL A 147 2.72 -12.29 10.02
C VAL A 147 2.86 -13.49 10.96
N ARG A 148 1.90 -14.40 10.90
CA ARG A 148 1.93 -15.69 11.63
C ARG A 148 2.25 -16.81 10.66
N VAL A 149 2.83 -17.89 11.17
CA VAL A 149 3.07 -19.10 10.38
C VAL A 149 1.72 -19.63 9.88
N GLN A 150 1.66 -19.99 8.61
CA GLN A 150 0.48 -20.61 8.02
C GLN A 150 0.88 -21.85 7.22
N LEU A 151 0.01 -22.84 7.23
CA LEU A 151 0.10 -24.02 6.38
C LEU A 151 -1.09 -24.01 5.43
N ILE A 152 -0.83 -23.69 4.17
CA ILE A 152 -1.84 -23.69 3.11
C ILE A 152 -1.82 -25.08 2.48
N LYS A 153 -2.71 -25.95 2.95
CA LYS A 153 -2.90 -27.26 2.33
C LYS A 153 -3.53 -27.06 0.95
N LYS A 154 -2.95 -27.68 -0.07
CA LYS A 154 -3.60 -27.82 -1.37
C LYS A 154 -4.65 -28.91 -1.25
N GLU A 155 -5.75 -28.60 -0.58
CA GLU A 155 -6.95 -29.41 -0.66
C GLU A 155 -7.73 -28.98 -1.92
N GLU A 156 -8.23 -29.95 -2.68
CA GLU A 156 -9.27 -29.68 -3.66
C GLU A 156 -10.49 -29.15 -2.89
N LEU A 157 -11.03 -28.00 -3.31
CA LEU A 157 -12.27 -27.50 -2.73
C LEU A 157 -13.32 -28.61 -2.80
N THR A 158 -14.06 -28.83 -1.71
CA THR A 158 -15.24 -29.68 -1.81
C THR A 158 -16.23 -29.03 -2.78
N VAL A 159 -17.08 -29.83 -3.43
CA VAL A 159 -18.11 -29.31 -4.35
C VAL A 159 -18.98 -28.26 -3.65
N SER A 160 -19.26 -28.41 -2.35
CA SER A 160 -20.01 -27.44 -1.57
C SER A 160 -19.27 -26.12 -1.39
N GLN A 161 -17.97 -26.16 -1.08
CA GLN A 161 -17.15 -24.95 -0.95
C GLN A 161 -17.01 -24.22 -2.31
N TYR A 162 -16.92 -24.98 -3.40
CA TYR A 162 -16.89 -24.40 -4.75
C TYR A 162 -18.19 -23.67 -5.08
N GLU A 163 -19.34 -24.27 -4.81
CA GLU A 163 -20.64 -23.62 -5.08
C GLU A 163 -20.88 -22.41 -4.16
N GLU A 164 -20.42 -22.44 -2.91
CA GLU A 164 -20.45 -21.29 -2.00
C GLU A 164 -19.60 -20.12 -2.53
N LEU A 165 -18.33 -20.39 -2.89
CA LEU A 165 -17.43 -19.38 -3.45
C LEU A 165 -17.98 -18.80 -4.76
N LYS A 166 -18.55 -19.65 -5.61
CA LYS A 166 -19.19 -19.23 -6.86
C LYS A 166 -20.38 -18.31 -6.59
N SER A 167 -21.20 -18.62 -5.57
CA SER A 167 -22.31 -17.76 -5.14
C SER A 167 -21.81 -16.40 -4.64
N GLU A 168 -20.74 -16.37 -3.84
CA GLU A 168 -20.14 -15.14 -3.33
C GLU A 168 -19.53 -14.28 -4.45
N ILE A 169 -18.86 -14.90 -5.42
CA ILE A 169 -18.35 -14.21 -6.62
C ILE A 169 -19.49 -13.56 -7.41
N GLU A 170 -20.61 -14.24 -7.59
CA GLU A 170 -21.78 -13.66 -8.28
C GLU A 170 -22.40 -12.50 -7.48
N ALA A 171 -22.44 -12.61 -6.15
CA ALA A 171 -22.89 -11.51 -5.29
C ALA A 171 -21.96 -10.28 -5.41
N LEU A 172 -20.65 -10.49 -5.34
CA LEU A 172 -19.65 -9.41 -5.49
C LEU A 172 -19.69 -8.77 -6.88
N LYS A 173 -19.86 -9.55 -7.95
CA LYS A 173 -20.06 -9.00 -9.31
C LYS A 173 -21.28 -8.10 -9.36
N LYS A 174 -22.39 -8.50 -8.73
CA LYS A 174 -23.61 -7.70 -8.66
C LYS A 174 -23.41 -6.41 -7.87
N GLU A 175 -22.69 -6.46 -6.74
CA GLU A 175 -22.32 -5.27 -5.99
C GLU A 175 -21.40 -4.33 -6.78
N LEU A 176 -20.43 -4.88 -7.50
CA LEU A 176 -19.52 -4.11 -8.34
C LEU A 176 -20.27 -3.44 -9.49
N ALA A 177 -21.25 -4.10 -10.09
CA ALA A 177 -22.14 -3.50 -11.08
C ALA A 177 -22.97 -2.34 -10.51
N ASN A 178 -23.30 -2.38 -9.20
CA ASN A 178 -24.06 -1.34 -8.51
C ASN A 178 -23.18 -0.20 -7.98
N LYS A 179 -21.86 -0.37 -7.86
CA LYS A 179 -20.93 0.72 -7.54
C LYS A 179 -20.81 1.63 -8.76
N ALA A 180 -21.36 2.84 -8.64
CA ALA A 180 -21.29 3.96 -9.58
C ALA A 180 -20.62 3.63 -10.92
N ASN A 181 -21.43 3.19 -11.88
CA ASN A 181 -20.98 2.90 -13.23
C ASN A 181 -20.36 4.19 -13.81
N SER A 182 -19.04 4.22 -13.92
CA SER A 182 -18.30 5.42 -14.37
C SER A 182 -18.60 5.76 -15.83
N ASN A 183 -19.19 4.81 -16.57
CA ASN A 183 -19.69 4.98 -17.93
C ASN A 183 -21.20 4.68 -17.95
N SER A 184 -22.00 5.65 -17.56
CA SER A 184 -23.45 5.59 -17.79
C SER A 184 -23.73 6.01 -19.23
N SER A 185 -24.34 5.13 -20.03
CA SER A 185 -24.81 5.48 -21.37
C SER A 185 -26.14 6.26 -21.35
N ALA A 186 -26.62 6.65 -20.16
CA ALA A 186 -27.89 7.35 -20.02
C ALA A 186 -27.80 8.72 -20.69
N THR A 187 -28.83 9.03 -21.49
CA THR A 187 -28.98 10.31 -22.15
C THR A 187 -29.40 11.38 -21.15
N VAL A 188 -29.18 12.66 -21.51
CA VAL A 188 -29.60 13.80 -20.70
C VAL A 188 -31.12 13.75 -20.52
N GLY A 189 -31.59 13.77 -19.26
CA GLY A 189 -33.01 13.85 -18.95
C GLY A 189 -33.65 15.12 -19.55
N SER A 190 -34.91 15.04 -19.96
CA SER A 190 -35.63 16.13 -20.63
C SER A 190 -35.61 17.45 -19.84
N SER A 191 -35.70 17.39 -18.52
CA SER A 191 -35.64 18.54 -17.60
C SER A 191 -34.28 19.26 -17.57
N HIS A 192 -33.20 18.60 -18.00
CA HIS A 192 -31.84 19.15 -17.97
C HIS A 192 -31.28 19.45 -19.36
N LYS A 193 -32.03 19.13 -20.42
CA LYS A 193 -31.57 19.24 -21.80
C LYS A 193 -31.19 20.67 -22.17
N GLU A 194 -31.99 21.66 -21.78
CA GLU A 194 -31.71 23.07 -22.06
C GLU A 194 -30.41 23.54 -21.38
N SER A 195 -30.28 23.32 -20.08
CA SER A 195 -29.07 23.68 -19.32
C SER A 195 -27.83 22.96 -19.84
N TYR A 196 -27.98 21.72 -20.31
CA TYR A 196 -26.91 20.92 -20.88
C TYR A 196 -26.42 21.47 -22.22
N GLU A 197 -27.35 21.74 -23.15
CA GLU A 197 -27.00 22.32 -24.46
C GLU A 197 -26.42 23.74 -24.29
N TRP A 198 -26.93 24.51 -23.33
CA TRP A 198 -26.36 25.81 -22.97
C TRP A 198 -24.90 25.68 -22.48
N ALA A 199 -24.63 24.77 -21.53
CA ALA A 199 -23.29 24.58 -20.99
C ALA A 199 -22.30 24.07 -22.05
N LYS A 200 -22.78 23.20 -22.96
CA LYS A 200 -22.01 22.73 -24.11
C LYS A 200 -21.73 23.85 -25.12
N GLY A 201 -22.73 24.67 -25.43
CA GLY A 201 -22.59 25.81 -26.35
C GLY A 201 -21.59 26.86 -25.87
N LEU A 202 -21.43 26.99 -24.55
CA LEU A 202 -20.41 27.85 -23.92
C LEU A 202 -19.04 27.18 -23.74
N GLY A 203 -18.90 25.92 -24.15
CA GLY A 203 -17.67 25.15 -23.99
C GLY A 203 -17.33 24.79 -22.54
N LEU A 204 -18.26 24.90 -21.59
CA LEU A 204 -18.05 24.51 -20.19
C LEU A 204 -17.83 22.99 -20.08
N THR A 205 -18.54 22.23 -20.92
CA THR A 205 -18.43 20.77 -21.06
C THR A 205 -18.35 20.39 -22.55
N ASP A 206 -17.78 19.23 -22.86
CA ASP A 206 -17.78 18.66 -24.23
C ASP A 206 -19.08 17.89 -24.54
N GLY A 207 -19.88 17.62 -23.52
CA GLY A 207 -21.13 16.88 -23.64
C GLY A 207 -20.95 15.38 -23.80
N SER A 208 -19.84 14.81 -23.34
CA SER A 208 -19.67 13.37 -23.20
C SER A 208 -20.18 12.87 -21.84
N ASN A 209 -20.74 11.65 -21.81
CA ASN A 209 -21.14 10.93 -20.59
C ASN A 209 -21.92 11.79 -19.56
N PRO A 210 -23.07 12.38 -19.94
CA PRO A 210 -23.80 13.35 -19.11
C PRO A 210 -24.29 12.80 -17.76
N ALA A 211 -24.46 11.48 -17.68
CA ALA A 211 -24.88 10.78 -16.46
C ALA A 211 -23.70 10.11 -15.73
N GLY A 212 -22.46 10.34 -16.18
CA GLY A 212 -21.25 9.82 -15.57
C GLY A 212 -20.82 10.60 -14.33
N ALA A 213 -20.02 9.96 -13.48
CA ALA A 213 -19.42 10.61 -12.33
C ALA A 213 -18.33 11.60 -12.77
N LEU A 214 -18.34 12.81 -12.20
CA LEU A 214 -17.33 13.83 -12.45
C LEU A 214 -16.12 13.62 -11.53
N THR A 215 -14.92 13.46 -12.10
CA THR A 215 -13.69 13.42 -11.31
C THR A 215 -13.35 14.83 -10.77
N ARG A 216 -12.54 14.91 -9.71
CA ARG A 216 -12.10 16.20 -9.13
C ARG A 216 -11.37 17.08 -10.15
N GLN A 217 -10.58 16.47 -11.05
CA GLN A 217 -9.86 17.19 -12.11
C GLN A 217 -10.82 17.80 -13.15
N GLN A 218 -11.84 17.04 -13.55
CA GLN A 218 -12.87 17.54 -14.47
C GLN A 218 -13.68 18.65 -13.82
N LEU A 219 -14.02 18.54 -12.52
CA LEU A 219 -14.70 19.61 -11.78
C LEU A 219 -13.89 20.92 -11.78
N PHE A 220 -12.60 20.86 -11.47
CA PHE A 220 -11.75 22.06 -11.51
C PHE A 220 -11.63 22.65 -12.91
N THR A 221 -11.64 21.83 -13.95
CA THR A 221 -11.65 22.30 -15.35
C THR A 221 -12.95 23.04 -15.69
N VAL A 222 -14.10 22.50 -15.29
CA VAL A 222 -15.41 23.17 -15.47
C VAL A 222 -15.44 24.50 -14.72
N LEU A 223 -14.96 24.54 -13.47
CA LEU A 223 -14.90 25.76 -12.67
C LEU A 223 -13.97 26.82 -13.31
N LYS A 224 -12.82 26.40 -13.86
CA LYS A 224 -11.91 27.30 -14.59
C LYS A 224 -12.58 27.89 -15.83
N ARG A 225 -13.22 27.05 -16.66
CA ARG A 225 -13.96 27.51 -17.85
C ARG A 225 -15.08 28.47 -17.48
N TYR A 226 -15.82 28.19 -16.41
CA TYR A 226 -16.83 29.11 -15.89
C TYR A 226 -16.22 30.46 -15.48
N HIS A 227 -15.11 30.44 -14.74
CA HIS A 227 -14.40 31.65 -14.36
C HIS A 227 -13.92 32.44 -15.58
N GLU A 228 -13.29 31.79 -16.56
CA GLU A 228 -12.79 32.45 -17.77
C GLU A 228 -13.94 33.03 -18.63
N THR A 229 -15.05 32.30 -18.76
CA THR A 229 -16.20 32.74 -19.56
C THR A 229 -16.93 33.91 -18.93
N PHE A 230 -17.10 33.92 -17.60
CA PHE A 230 -18.02 34.85 -16.91
C PHE A 230 -17.37 35.82 -15.92
N VAL A 231 -16.19 35.51 -15.40
CA VAL A 231 -15.56 36.27 -14.31
C VAL A 231 -14.30 36.99 -14.78
N GLN A 232 -13.43 36.33 -15.56
CA GLN A 232 -12.18 36.90 -16.07
C GLN A 232 -12.32 37.57 -17.45
N ASN A 233 -13.51 37.51 -18.04
CA ASN A 233 -13.71 37.94 -19.42
C ASN A 233 -13.66 39.47 -19.54
N ASN A 234 -12.45 40.02 -19.69
CA ASN A 234 -12.18 41.45 -19.95
C ASN A 234 -12.46 41.85 -21.41
N ALA A 235 -13.32 41.10 -22.11
CA ALA A 235 -13.61 41.39 -23.50
C ALA A 235 -14.23 42.78 -23.65
N ALA A 236 -13.73 43.54 -24.62
CA ALA A 236 -14.18 44.90 -24.88
C ALA A 236 -15.70 44.96 -25.13
N VAL A 237 -16.28 46.12 -24.85
CA VAL A 237 -17.68 46.41 -25.13
C VAL A 237 -17.98 46.08 -26.59
N SER A 238 -19.05 45.32 -26.84
CA SER A 238 -19.50 45.06 -28.22
C SER A 238 -19.78 46.36 -28.95
N ALA A 239 -19.49 46.42 -30.25
CA ALA A 239 -19.69 47.62 -31.07
C ALA A 239 -21.10 48.23 -30.92
N SER A 240 -22.14 47.39 -30.84
CA SER A 240 -23.54 47.82 -30.67
C SER A 240 -23.86 48.50 -29.33
N HIS A 241 -23.00 48.35 -28.32
CA HIS A 241 -23.19 48.93 -26.99
C HIS A 241 -22.09 49.94 -26.65
N LYS A 242 -21.14 50.19 -27.55
CA LYS A 242 -19.98 51.04 -27.29
C LYS A 242 -20.36 52.48 -26.99
N GLU A 243 -21.29 53.06 -27.74
CA GLU A 243 -21.76 54.42 -27.52
C GLU A 243 -22.45 54.59 -26.15
N ALA A 244 -23.34 53.67 -25.79
CA ALA A 244 -23.99 53.67 -24.49
C ALA A 244 -22.98 53.49 -23.35
N TRP A 245 -21.97 52.63 -23.55
CA TRP A 245 -20.93 52.39 -22.56
C TRP A 245 -20.02 53.60 -22.34
N ASP A 246 -19.54 54.21 -23.43
CA ASP A 246 -18.71 55.41 -23.37
C ASP A 246 -19.48 56.58 -22.70
N LYS A 247 -20.81 56.66 -22.92
CA LYS A 247 -21.68 57.64 -22.26
C LYS A 247 -21.79 57.41 -20.75
N ILE A 248 -21.96 56.18 -20.28
CA ILE A 248 -22.07 55.94 -18.83
C ILE A 248 -20.71 56.09 -18.11
N ILE A 249 -19.59 55.87 -18.81
CA ILE A 249 -18.25 56.20 -18.33
C ILE A 249 -18.11 57.73 -18.17
N SER A 250 -18.49 58.50 -19.19
CA SER A 250 -18.35 59.97 -19.13
C SER A 250 -19.23 60.61 -18.06
N LEU A 251 -20.35 59.99 -17.72
CA LEU A 251 -21.23 60.38 -16.62
C LEU A 251 -20.74 59.88 -15.24
N GLY A 252 -19.61 59.18 -15.18
CA GLY A 252 -19.02 58.66 -13.94
C GLY A 252 -19.84 57.55 -13.26
N ILE A 253 -20.82 56.97 -13.97
CA ILE A 253 -21.68 55.90 -13.43
C ILE A 253 -20.84 54.64 -13.17
N THR A 254 -19.92 54.33 -14.07
CA THR A 254 -18.94 53.24 -13.99
C THR A 254 -17.55 53.76 -14.34
N ASP A 255 -16.50 53.07 -13.87
CA ASP A 255 -15.10 53.36 -14.25
C ASP A 255 -14.71 52.77 -15.62
N GLY A 256 -15.62 52.01 -16.23
CA GLY A 256 -15.45 51.40 -17.56
C GLY A 256 -14.64 50.12 -17.55
N SER A 257 -14.14 49.67 -16.40
CA SER A 257 -13.43 48.40 -16.29
C SER A 257 -14.38 47.21 -16.44
N ASN A 258 -13.86 46.13 -17.06
CA ASN A 258 -14.51 44.82 -17.17
C ASN A 258 -16.00 44.89 -17.55
N PRO A 259 -16.33 45.40 -18.75
CA PRO A 259 -17.70 45.73 -19.16
C PRO A 259 -18.68 44.55 -19.22
N ARG A 260 -18.17 43.31 -19.08
CA ARG A 260 -18.94 42.07 -19.10
C ARG A 260 -18.91 41.31 -17.76
N ALA A 261 -18.28 41.88 -16.74
CA ALA A 261 -18.26 41.27 -15.41
C ALA A 261 -19.64 41.35 -14.74
N LEU A 262 -19.93 40.36 -13.89
CA LEU A 262 -21.11 40.39 -13.03
C LEU A 262 -20.97 41.52 -12.00
N ALA A 263 -21.98 42.39 -11.92
CA ALA A 263 -22.08 43.41 -10.88
C ALA A 263 -22.86 42.87 -9.68
N THR A 264 -22.30 43.02 -8.48
CA THR A 264 -23.01 42.72 -7.23
C THR A 264 -24.19 43.67 -7.01
N ARG A 265 -25.16 43.29 -6.18
CA ARG A 265 -26.31 44.15 -5.84
C ARG A 265 -25.88 45.49 -5.23
N GLU A 266 -24.80 45.49 -4.45
CA GLU A 266 -24.21 46.71 -3.87
C GLU A 266 -23.59 47.63 -4.93
N GLN A 267 -22.86 47.06 -5.89
CA GLN A 267 -22.29 47.81 -7.02
C GLN A 267 -23.40 48.40 -7.90
N ILE A 268 -24.45 47.64 -8.19
CA ILE A 268 -25.62 48.15 -8.92
C ILE A 268 -26.29 49.28 -8.13
N GLY A 269 -26.47 49.12 -6.82
CA GLY A 269 -27.01 50.18 -5.97
C GLY A 269 -26.18 51.48 -6.03
N THR A 270 -24.85 51.35 -6.05
CA THR A 270 -23.93 52.49 -6.22
C THR A 270 -24.06 53.14 -7.60
N MET A 271 -24.13 52.35 -8.67
CA MET A 271 -24.32 52.84 -10.04
C MET A 271 -25.66 53.59 -10.19
N LEU A 272 -26.75 53.04 -9.66
CA LEU A 272 -28.07 53.67 -9.68
C LEU A 272 -28.09 54.97 -8.87
N ASN A 273 -27.44 54.99 -7.70
CA ASN A 273 -27.32 56.21 -6.91
C ASN A 273 -26.55 57.30 -7.68
N ARG A 274 -25.51 56.94 -8.43
CA ARG A 274 -24.80 57.88 -9.31
C ARG A 274 -25.73 58.43 -10.39
N VAL A 275 -26.52 57.57 -11.06
CA VAL A 275 -27.50 57.99 -12.08
C VAL A 275 -28.52 58.99 -11.55
N ILE A 276 -29.09 58.74 -10.38
CA ILE A 276 -30.10 59.61 -9.76
C ILE A 276 -29.53 60.99 -9.41
N ASN A 277 -28.22 61.06 -9.11
CA ASN A 277 -27.54 62.28 -8.70
C ASN A 277 -26.74 62.97 -9.82
N ILE A 278 -26.93 62.56 -11.08
CA ILE A 278 -26.38 63.27 -12.24
C ILE A 278 -27.11 64.62 -12.35
N LYS A 279 -26.36 65.72 -12.22
CA LYS A 279 -26.85 67.08 -12.47
C LYS A 279 -26.65 67.48 -13.93
#